data_AF-I0UV09-F1
#
_entry.id   AF-I0UV09-F1
#
_cell.length_a   1.000
_cell.length_b   1.000
_cell.length_c   1.000
_cell.angle_alpha   90.00
_cell.angle_beta   90.00
_cell.angle_gamma   90.00
#
_symmetry.space_group_name_H-M   'P 1'
#
loop_
_entity.id
_entity.type
_entity.pdbx_description
1 polymer ?
#
loop_
_entity_poly.entity_id
_entity_poly.type
_entity_poly.pdbx_seq_one_letter_code
_entity_poly.pdbx_strand_id
1 'polypeptide(L)'
;MQEYTYKGSYTYIYTDQDSYEPLAQIFDNAKDGKQYIAYFHTDQIGILREQTDQFGNLLWTEEYDAWGGLKKKRKSIPMPISRSDFRISTSTARRGCITT
;
A
#
# COMPACT_ATOMS: atom_id res chain seq x y z
N MET A 1 -1.88 8.57 9.78
CA MET A 1 -3.35 8.45 9.57
C MET A 1 -3.80 7.10 10.07
N GLN A 2 -4.96 7.00 10.74
CA GLN A 2 -5.46 5.73 11.28
C GLN A 2 -6.94 5.54 10.93
N GLU A 3 -7.28 4.36 10.44
CA GLU A 3 -8.62 3.96 10.03
C GLU A 3 -9.09 2.79 10.90
N TYR A 4 -10.32 2.88 11.41
CA TYR A 4 -10.91 1.84 12.27
C TYR A 4 -12.00 1.11 11.49
N THR A 5 -11.91 -0.21 11.45
CA THR A 5 -12.88 -1.10 10.81
C THR A 5 -13.37 -2.16 11.81
N TYR A 6 -14.52 -2.77 11.56
CA TYR A 6 -15.04 -3.88 12.38
C TYR A 6 -14.11 -5.11 12.43
N LYS A 7 -13.13 -5.20 11.52
CA LYS A 7 -12.12 -6.26 11.47
C LYS A 7 -10.88 -5.95 12.31
N GLY A 8 -10.64 -4.68 12.63
CA GLY A 8 -9.35 -4.22 13.14
C GLY A 8 -9.08 -2.76 12.81
N SER A 9 -7.91 -2.26 13.20
CA SER A 9 -7.48 -0.90 12.89
C SER A 9 -6.27 -0.88 11.97
N TYR A 10 -6.31 -0.03 10.95
CA TYR A 10 -5.23 0.20 9.99
C TYR A 10 -4.52 1.50 10.36
N THR A 11 -3.23 1.43 10.63
CA THR A 11 -2.39 2.60 10.91
C THR A 11 -1.36 2.76 9.80
N TYR A 12 -1.29 3.95 9.22
CA TYR A 12 -0.37 4.28 8.15
C TYR A 12 0.74 5.20 8.67
N ILE A 13 1.97 4.78 8.44
CA ILE A 13 3.20 5.50 8.76
C ILE A 13 3.73 6.11 7.46
N TYR A 14 4.00 7.41 7.48
CA TYR A 14 4.55 8.19 6.37
C TYR A 14 6.00 8.53 6.66
N THR A 15 6.79 8.76 5.60
CA THR A 15 8.23 9.04 5.70
C THR A 15 8.53 10.44 6.25
N ASP A 16 7.75 11.43 5.81
CA ASP A 16 7.91 12.84 6.16
C ASP A 16 6.54 13.48 6.43
N GLN A 17 6.53 14.58 7.18
CA GLN A 17 5.31 15.26 7.62
C GLN A 17 4.54 15.92 6.45
N ASP A 18 5.24 16.23 5.35
CA ASP A 18 4.67 16.84 4.14
C ASP A 18 4.65 15.88 2.92
N SER A 19 5.10 14.63 3.07
CA SER A 19 5.05 13.62 1.99
C SER A 19 3.91 12.63 2.19
N TYR A 20 3.10 12.42 1.15
CA TYR A 20 2.04 11.40 1.11
C TYR A 20 2.56 10.00 0.77
N GLU A 21 3.87 9.77 0.92
CA GLU A 21 4.52 8.50 0.67
C GLU A 21 4.45 7.59 1.92
N PRO A 22 3.65 6.51 1.87
CA PRO A 22 3.55 5.60 2.99
C PRO A 22 4.81 4.75 3.08
N LEU A 23 5.44 4.75 4.25
CA LEU A 23 6.56 3.88 4.57
C LEU A 23 6.08 2.49 4.95
N ALA A 24 5.07 2.43 5.83
CA ALA A 24 4.56 1.19 6.37
C ALA A 24 3.08 1.27 6.71
N GLN A 25 2.41 0.13 6.64
CA GLN A 25 1.06 -0.09 7.11
C GLN A 25 1.08 -1.10 8.24
N ILE A 26 0.37 -0.77 9.30
CA ILE A 26 0.17 -1.63 10.46
C ILE A 26 -1.31 -1.99 10.49
N PHE A 27 -1.63 -3.28 10.56
CA PHE A 27 -2.98 -3.76 10.77
C PHE A 27 -3.07 -4.47 12.12
N ASP A 28 -3.83 -3.88 13.03
CA ASP A 28 -4.19 -4.48 14.29
C ASP A 28 -5.48 -5.29 14.11
N ASN A 29 -5.38 -6.62 14.20
CA ASN A 29 -6.52 -7.51 14.00
C ASN A 29 -7.32 -7.65 15.29
N ALA A 30 -8.55 -7.12 15.30
CA ALA A 30 -9.43 -7.18 16.46
C ALA A 30 -9.88 -8.61 16.83
N LYS A 31 -9.80 -9.57 15.88
CA LYS A 31 -10.19 -10.96 16.12
C LYS A 31 -9.11 -11.81 16.79
N ASP A 32 -7.86 -11.59 16.41
CA ASP A 32 -6.72 -12.42 16.84
C ASP A 32 -5.84 -11.70 17.88
N GLY A 33 -6.02 -10.39 18.04
CA GLY A 33 -5.16 -9.54 18.89
C GLY A 33 -3.72 -9.42 18.37
N LYS A 34 -3.48 -9.83 17.12
CA LYS A 34 -2.16 -9.78 16.48
C LYS A 34 -2.03 -8.55 15.59
N GLN A 35 -0.85 -7.95 15.65
CA GLN A 35 -0.45 -6.86 14.78
C GLN A 35 0.35 -7.40 13.59
N TYR A 36 -0.02 -6.97 12.39
CA TYR A 36 0.67 -7.28 11.15
C TYR A 36 1.29 -6.00 10.60
N ILE A 37 2.57 -6.04 10.23
CA ILE A 37 3.31 -4.88 9.75
C ILE A 37 3.75 -5.17 8.32
N ALA A 38 3.44 -4.24 7.42
CA ALA A 38 3.83 -4.34 6.03
C ALA A 38 4.56 -3.08 5.57
N TYR A 39 5.70 -3.27 4.93
CA TYR A 39 6.55 -2.20 4.41
C TYR A 39 6.29 -2.02 2.92
N PHE A 40 6.11 -0.78 2.49
CA PHE A 40 5.94 -0.44 1.09
C PHE A 40 7.29 -0.14 0.45
N HIS A 41 7.50 -0.71 -0.74
CA HIS A 41 8.66 -0.42 -1.57
C HIS A 41 8.21 0.26 -2.85
N THR A 42 8.55 1.54 -2.96
CA THR A 42 8.34 2.36 -4.14
C THR A 42 9.56 2.33 -5.04
N ASP A 43 9.33 2.28 -6.35
CA ASP A 43 10.36 2.53 -7.35
C ASP A 43 10.78 4.01 -7.31
N GLN A 44 11.93 4.36 -7.89
CA GLN A 44 12.46 5.74 -7.90
C GLN A 44 11.51 6.75 -8.57
N ILE A 45 10.55 6.26 -9.38
CA ILE A 45 9.51 7.06 -10.05
C ILE A 45 8.24 7.20 -9.18
N GLY A 46 8.24 6.68 -7.94
CA GLY A 46 7.12 6.76 -6.99
C GLY A 46 6.02 5.71 -7.21
N ILE A 47 6.28 4.71 -8.05
CA ILE A 47 5.33 3.61 -8.31
C ILE A 47 5.53 2.51 -7.27
N LEU A 48 4.48 2.19 -6.50
CA LEU A 48 4.48 1.08 -5.53
C LEU A 48 4.63 -0.25 -6.27
N ARG A 49 5.77 -0.92 -6.10
CA ARG A 49 6.06 -2.19 -6.77
C ARG A 49 5.92 -3.40 -5.89
N GLU A 50 6.20 -3.24 -4.60
CA GLU A 50 6.32 -4.38 -3.71
C GLU A 50 5.91 -4.01 -2.30
N GLN A 51 5.40 -5.01 -1.57
CA GLN A 51 5.20 -4.92 -0.14
C GLN A 51 5.73 -6.18 0.53
N THR A 52 6.48 -5.99 1.61
CA THR A 52 7.09 -7.07 2.38
C THR A 52 6.60 -7.04 3.82
N ASP A 53 6.60 -8.21 4.46
CA ASP A 53 6.40 -8.33 5.90
C ASP A 53 7.63 -7.87 6.68
N GLN A 54 7.52 -7.76 8.00
CA GLN A 54 8.64 -7.52 8.92
C GLN A 54 9.77 -8.55 8.82
N PHE A 55 9.47 -9.77 8.36
CA PHE A 55 10.47 -10.82 8.15
C PHE A 55 11.11 -10.78 6.75
N GLY A 56 10.78 -9.78 5.91
CA GLY A 56 11.27 -9.70 4.54
C GLY A 56 10.57 -10.65 3.56
N ASN A 57 9.47 -11.29 3.99
CA ASN A 57 8.67 -12.14 3.12
C ASN A 57 7.86 -11.29 2.15
N LEU A 58 7.90 -11.65 0.86
CA LEU A 58 7.12 -10.98 -0.17
C LEU A 58 5.62 -11.20 0.06
N LEU A 59 4.84 -10.12 0.19
CA LEU A 59 3.39 -10.19 0.37
C LEU A 59 2.68 -10.02 -0.96
N TRP A 60 3.03 -8.95 -1.66
CA TRP A 60 2.57 -8.71 -3.01
C TRP A 60 3.61 -7.96 -3.82
N THR A 61 3.59 -8.20 -5.13
CA THR A 61 4.37 -7.41 -6.09
C THR A 61 3.51 -7.10 -7.31
N GLU A 62 3.70 -5.91 -7.85
CA GLU A 62 3.11 -5.48 -9.11
C GLU A 62 4.16 -4.95 -10.07
N GLU A 63 4.05 -5.40 -11.31
CA GLU A 63 4.88 -4.94 -12.41
C GLU A 63 4.03 -4.01 -13.27
N TYR A 64 4.52 -2.79 -13.46
CA TYR A 64 3.92 -1.77 -14.31
C TYR A 64 4.73 -1.59 -15.59
N ASP A 65 4.06 -1.25 -16.69
CA ASP A 65 4.71 -0.77 -17.90
C ASP A 65 5.23 0.68 -17.74
N ALA A 66 5.98 1.15 -18.73
CA ALA A 66 6.58 2.49 -18.74
C ALA A 66 5.57 3.65 -18.67
N TRP A 67 4.27 3.37 -18.84
CA TRP A 67 3.19 4.35 -18.82
C TRP A 67 2.24 4.18 -17.62
N GLY A 68 2.57 3.29 -16.68
CA GLY A 68 1.77 3.04 -15.49
C GLY A 68 0.63 2.04 -15.70
N GLY A 69 0.60 1.31 -16.81
CA GLY A 69 -0.31 0.19 -17.03
C GLY A 69 0.12 -1.02 -16.21
N LEU A 70 -0.81 -1.59 -15.42
CA LEU A 70 -0.54 -2.80 -14.64
C LEU A 70 -0.33 -3.99 -15.58
N LYS A 71 0.88 -4.56 -15.58
CA LYS A 71 1.21 -5.75 -16.38
C LYS A 71 1.03 -7.05 -15.60
N LYS A 72 1.40 -7.06 -14.33
CA LYS A 72 1.35 -8.27 -13.52
C LYS A 72 1.08 -7.94 -12.07
N LYS A 73 0.25 -8.76 -11.43
CA LYS A 73 0.01 -8.72 -9.99
C LYS A 73 0.24 -10.11 -9.43
N ARG A 74 1.11 -10.21 -8.42
CA ARG A 74 1.35 -11.44 -7.67
C ARG A 74 1.00 -11.19 -6.21
N LYS A 75 0.22 -12.10 -5.62
CA LYS A 75 0.01 -12.19 -4.18
C LYS A 75 0.63 -13.49 -3.72
N SER A 76 1.60 -13.42 -2.82
CA SER A 76 2.30 -14.61 -2.34
C SER A 76 1.67 -15.15 -1.06
N ILE A 77 1.35 -14.26 -0.13
CA ILE A 77 0.82 -14.63 1.19
C ILE A 77 -0.54 -13.96 1.39
N PRO A 78 -1.60 -14.69 1.73
CA PRO A 78 -2.87 -14.10 2.10
C PRO A 78 -2.71 -13.43 3.46
N MET A 79 -2.41 -12.14 3.45
CA MET A 79 -2.48 -11.33 4.65
C MET A 79 -3.84 -10.64 4.78
N PRO A 80 -4.31 -10.39 6.03
CA PRO A 80 -5.49 -9.56 6.26
C PRO A 80 -5.25 -8.09 5.86
N ILE A 81 -4.00 -7.75 5.54
CA ILE A 81 -3.58 -6.51 4.89
C ILE A 81 -3.74 -6.71 3.37
N SER A 82 -4.85 -6.23 2.80
CA SER A 82 -5.08 -6.25 1.35
C SER A 82 -5.07 -4.82 0.83
N ARG A 83 -4.37 -4.58 -0.29
CA ARG A 83 -4.37 -3.31 -1.04
C ARG A 83 -5.78 -2.89 -1.52
N SER A 84 -6.81 -3.73 -1.37
CA SER A 84 -8.21 -3.34 -1.66
C SER A 84 -8.62 -2.04 -1.00
N ASP A 85 -8.01 -1.72 0.14
CA ASP A 85 -8.38 -0.57 0.97
C ASP A 85 -7.36 0.59 0.88
N PHE A 86 -6.33 0.44 0.02
CA PHE A 86 -5.29 1.45 -0.16
C PHE A 86 -5.23 1.93 -1.62
N ARG A 87 -6.14 2.84 -1.97
CA ARG A 87 -6.06 3.64 -3.20
C ARG A 87 -5.03 4.76 -2.99
N ILE A 88 -3.74 4.44 -3.11
CA ILE A 88 -2.84 5.43 -3.72
C ILE A 88 -3.16 5.37 -5.20
N SER A 89 -4.08 6.22 -5.62
CA SER A 89 -4.11 6.64 -7.00
C SER A 89 -2.74 7.25 -7.29
N THR A 90 -1.84 6.47 -7.89
CA THR A 90 -1.01 7.03 -8.94
C THR A 90 -1.99 7.51 -10.00
N SER A 91 -2.58 8.68 -9.76
CA SER A 91 -3.05 9.54 -10.81
C SER A 91 -1.78 9.90 -11.58
N THR A 92 -1.35 9.00 -12.45
CA THR A 92 -0.70 9.40 -13.69
C THR A 92 -1.49 10.61 -14.15
N ALA A 93 -0.82 11.76 -14.18
CA ALA A 93 -1.37 13.01 -14.63
C ALA A 93 -2.12 12.78 -15.94
N ARG A 94 -3.44 12.58 -15.87
CA ARG A 94 -4.30 12.95 -16.99
C ARG A 94 -4.24 14.45 -16.99
N ARG A 95 -3.41 15.00 -17.88
CA ARG A 95 -3.51 16.41 -18.26
C ARG A 95 -4.99 16.69 -18.53
N GLY A 96 -5.58 17.60 -17.75
CA GLY A 96 -6.87 18.22 -18.06
C GLY A 96 -8.11 17.61 -17.41
N CYS A 97 -8.13 17.41 -16.09
CA CYS A 97 -9.41 17.25 -15.37
C CYS A 97 -9.45 18.21 -14.19
N ILE A 98 -10.03 19.39 -14.43
CA ILE A 98 -10.54 20.29 -13.40
C ILE A 98 -11.95 19.78 -13.09
N THR A 99 -12.26 19.49 -11.83
CA THR A 99 -13.63 19.26 -11.40
C THR A 99 -14.01 20.38 -10.44
N THR A 100 -14.92 21.24 -10.90
CA THR A 100 -15.68 22.22 -10.13
C THR A 100 -16.57 21.53 -9.10
#